data_AF-A0A0M3JB52-F1
#
_entry.id   AF-A0A0M3JB52-F1
#
_cell.length_a   1.000
_cell.length_b   1.000
_cell.length_c   1.000
_cell.angle_alpha   90.00
_cell.angle_beta   90.00
_cell.angle_gamma   90.00
#
_symmetry.space_group_name_H-M   'P 1'
#
loop_
_entity.id
_entity.type
_entity.pdbx_description
1 polymer ?
#
loop_
_entity_poly.entity_id
_entity_poly.type
_entity_poly.pdbx_seq_one_letter_code
_entity_poly.pdbx_strand_id
1 'polypeptide(L)'
;LCDNIARRVDRVTSDEEIPKGAYECQRLKDYVFIDASSVLYKDEPDWILYQDIVQVNDKKCMQNIMTVESEWLPRLAEPFCEFSTVKDAEPT
;
A
#
# COMPACT_ATOMS: atom_id res chain seq x y z
N LEU A 1 -8.98 8.14 5.34
CA LEU A 1 -7.50 8.19 5.35
C LEU A 1 -6.95 6.82 5.73
N CYS A 2 -7.35 6.24 6.87
CA CYS A 2 -7.00 4.87 7.27
C CYS A 2 -7.20 3.80 6.17
N ASP A 3 -8.23 3.95 5.32
CA ASP A 3 -8.56 2.97 4.26
C ASP A 3 -7.76 3.20 2.97
N ASN A 4 -6.99 4.28 2.88
CA ASN A 4 -6.23 4.66 1.69
C ASN A 4 -4.77 4.23 1.79
N ILE A 5 -4.54 3.01 2.28
CA ILE A 5 -3.21 2.41 2.31
C ILE A 5 -3.10 1.44 1.15
N ALA A 6 -2.01 1.55 0.41
CA ALA A 6 -1.63 0.65 -0.66
C ALA A 6 -0.33 -0.06 -0.32
N ARG A 7 -0.26 -1.35 -0.66
CA ARG A 7 0.94 -2.18 -0.52
C ARG A 7 1.54 -2.45 -1.89
N ARG A 8 2.86 -2.42 -1.99
CA ARG A 8 3.57 -2.84 -3.20
C ARG A 8 3.36 -4.34 -3.40
N VAL A 9 3.02 -4.73 -4.63
CA VAL A 9 2.81 -6.14 -4.95
C VAL A 9 4.15 -6.82 -5.19
N ASP A 10 4.39 -7.93 -4.50
CA ASP A 10 5.56 -8.77 -4.76
C ASP A 10 5.35 -9.55 -6.07
N ARG A 11 6.26 -9.33 -7.02
CA ARG A 11 6.20 -9.94 -8.36
C ARG A 11 6.80 -11.34 -8.39
N VAL A 12 7.55 -11.75 -7.36
CA VAL A 12 8.24 -13.04 -7.32
C VAL A 12 7.31 -14.15 -6.83
N THR A 13 6.36 -13.80 -5.97
CA THR A 13 5.48 -14.77 -5.29
C THR A 13 4.19 -15.08 -6.03
N SER A 14 3.90 -14.37 -7.12
CA SER A 14 2.63 -14.49 -7.83
C SER A 14 2.81 -15.17 -9.18
N ASP A 15 1.92 -16.12 -9.47
CA ASP A 15 1.87 -16.83 -10.75
C ASP A 15 1.29 -15.99 -11.90
N GLU A 16 0.74 -14.81 -11.60
CA GLU A 16 0.14 -13.88 -12.56
C GLU A 16 1.15 -12.85 -13.09
N GLU A 17 0.93 -12.38 -14.33
CA GLU A 17 1.73 -11.30 -14.91
C GLU A 17 1.43 -9.96 -14.22
N ILE A 18 2.17 -9.67 -13.15
CA ILE A 18 2.03 -8.41 -12.41
C ILE A 18 2.79 -7.28 -13.13
N PRO A 19 2.11 -6.16 -13.46
CA PRO A 19 2.75 -4.98 -14.02
C PRO A 19 3.85 -4.43 -13.09
N LYS A 20 4.93 -3.90 -13.67
CA LYS A 20 5.98 -3.25 -12.87
C LYS A 20 5.41 -2.03 -12.12
N GLY A 21 5.74 -1.92 -10.84
CA GLY A 21 5.33 -0.82 -9.97
C GLY A 21 3.86 -0.87 -9.56
N ALA A 22 3.24 -2.05 -9.62
CA ALA A 22 1.88 -2.26 -9.18
C ALA A 22 1.77 -2.24 -7.65
N TYR A 23 0.69 -1.62 -7.18
CA TYR A 23 0.26 -1.62 -5.80
C TYR A 23 -1.16 -2.16 -5.72
N GLU A 24 -1.46 -2.80 -4.60
CA GLU A 24 -2.80 -3.23 -4.21
C GLU A 24 -3.32 -2.34 -3.08
N CYS A 25 -4.62 -2.06 -3.07
CA CYS A 25 -5.27 -1.29 -2.01
C CYS A 25 -6.65 -1.88 -1.73
N GLN A 26 -7.22 -1.63 -0.55
CA GLN A 26 -8.52 -2.20 -0.21
C GLN A 26 -9.69 -1.61 -1.02
N ARG A 27 -9.50 -0.41 -1.57
CA ARG A 27 -10.57 0.34 -2.24
C ARG A 27 -10.92 -0.22 -3.63
N LEU A 28 -9.96 -0.88 -4.30
CA LEU A 28 -10.09 -1.34 -5.68
C LEU A 28 -9.44 -2.72 -5.85
N LYS A 29 -10.05 -3.58 -6.68
CA LYS A 29 -9.45 -4.86 -7.06
C LYS A 29 -8.35 -4.72 -8.11
N ASP A 30 -8.41 -3.66 -8.92
CA ASP A 30 -7.41 -3.40 -9.95
C ASP A 30 -6.12 -2.84 -9.34
N TYR A 31 -4.99 -3.10 -10.00
CA TYR A 31 -3.73 -2.50 -9.63
C TYR A 31 -3.74 -0.98 -9.75
N VAL A 32 -3.12 -0.33 -8.79
CA VAL A 32 -2.87 1.11 -8.77
C VAL A 32 -1.37 1.38 -8.84
N PHE A 33 -1.00 2.58 -9.26
CA PHE A 33 0.39 2.94 -9.56
C PHE A 33 0.76 4.26 -8.89
N ILE A 34 2.04 4.47 -8.61
CA ILE A 34 2.53 5.79 -8.26
C ILE A 34 2.53 6.66 -9.53
N ASP A 35 2.01 7.88 -9.41
CA ASP A 35 2.10 8.87 -10.50
C ASP A 35 3.56 9.20 -10.82
N ALA A 36 3.91 9.29 -12.11
CA ALA A 36 5.28 9.57 -12.55
C ALA A 36 5.80 10.95 -12.12
N SER A 37 4.93 11.88 -11.75
CA SER A 37 5.29 13.18 -11.19
C SER A 37 5.65 13.13 -9.71
N SER A 38 5.31 12.06 -9.00
CA SER A 38 5.63 11.91 -7.58
C SER A 38 7.12 11.70 -7.36
N VAL A 39 7.66 12.32 -6.31
CA VAL A 39 9.05 12.10 -5.88
C VAL A 39 9.33 10.65 -5.50
N LEU A 40 8.31 9.91 -5.04
CA LEU A 40 8.43 8.50 -4.64
C LEU A 40 8.34 7.53 -5.83
N TYR A 41 8.16 8.03 -7.07
CA TYR A 41 7.98 7.18 -8.25
C TYR A 41 9.14 6.20 -8.47
N LYS A 42 10.36 6.61 -8.13
CA LYS A 42 11.56 5.77 -8.27
C LYS A 42 11.86 4.93 -7.04
N ASP A 43 11.44 5.38 -5.86
CA ASP A 43 11.75 4.72 -4.60
C ASP A 43 10.90 3.45 -4.41
N GLU A 44 9.68 3.46 -4.97
CA GLU A 44 8.73 2.35 -4.92
C GLU A 44 8.63 1.71 -3.52
N PRO A 45 8.27 2.48 -2.47
CA PRO A 45 8.24 2.01 -1.08
C PRO A 45 7.21 0.88 -0.86
N ASP A 46 7.37 0.06 0.18
CA ASP A 46 6.49 -1.08 0.42
C ASP A 46 5.05 -0.68 0.77
N TRP A 47 4.88 0.42 1.51
CA TRP A 47 3.57 0.91 1.95
C TRP A 47 3.43 2.40 1.68
N ILE A 48 2.26 2.76 1.16
CA ILE A 48 1.94 4.12 0.76
C ILE A 48 0.56 4.50 1.29
N LEU A 49 0.46 5.67 1.91
CA LEU A 49 -0.81 6.34 2.13
C LEU A 49 -1.07 7.29 0.96
N TYR A 50 -2.29 7.29 0.42
CA TYR A 50 -2.71 8.17 -0.66
C TYR A 50 -3.96 8.98 -0.31
N GLN A 51 -4.14 10.12 -0.96
CA GLN A 51 -5.38 10.90 -0.82
C GLN A 51 -6.43 10.45 -1.83
N ASP A 52 -6.03 10.39 -3.10
CA ASP A 52 -6.92 10.12 -4.23
C ASP A 52 -6.30 9.17 -5.25
N ILE A 53 -7.16 8.60 -6.09
CA ILE A 53 -6.77 7.77 -7.23
C ILE A 53 -7.42 8.41 -8.46
N VAL A 54 -6.60 8.71 -9.46
CA VAL A 54 -7.05 9.35 -10.71
C VAL A 54 -6.60 8.52 -11.91
N GLN A 55 -7.39 8.56 -12.99
CA GLN A 55 -7.05 7.87 -14.23
C GLN A 55 -6.07 8.72 -15.05
N VAL A 56 -4.88 8.19 -15.35
CA VAL A 56 -3.83 8.83 -16.15
C VAL A 56 -3.34 7.85 -17.20
N ASN A 57 -3.54 8.16 -18.49
CA ASN A 57 -3.05 7.35 -19.63
C ASN A 57 -3.29 5.84 -19.42
N ASP A 58 -4.54 5.48 -19.14
CA ASP A 58 -5.01 4.11 -18.89
C ASP A 58 -4.58 3.45 -17.56
N LYS A 59 -3.82 4.15 -16.70
CA LYS A 59 -3.47 3.70 -15.35
C LYS A 59 -4.24 4.42 -14.26
N LYS A 60 -4.54 3.72 -13.18
CA LYS A 60 -5.07 4.31 -11.95
C LYS A 60 -3.90 4.74 -11.07
N CYS A 61 -3.64 6.04 -11.01
CA CYS A 61 -2.49 6.60 -10.32
C CYS A 61 -2.90 7.22 -8.97
N MET A 62 -2.16 6.87 -7.92
CA MET A 62 -2.31 7.44 -6.58
C MET A 62 -1.72 8.86 -6.55
N GLN A 63 -2.46 9.79 -5.94
CA GLN A 63 -2.11 11.21 -5.81
C GLN A 63 -1.92 11.60 -4.35
N ASN A 64 -1.08 12.63 -4.12
CA ASN A 64 -0.72 13.13 -2.79
C ASN A 64 -0.30 12.01 -1.85
N ILE A 65 0.77 11.32 -2.25
CA ILE A 65 1.23 10.10 -1.58
C ILE A 65 2.32 10.37 -0.54
N MET A 66 2.39 9.52 0.47
CA MET A 66 3.46 9.49 1.46
C MET A 66 3.84 8.05 1.81
N THR A 67 5.09 7.85 2.22
CA THR A 67 5.58 6.56 2.73
C THR A 67 4.95 6.25 4.08
N VAL A 68 4.71 4.98 4.34
CA VAL A 68 4.24 4.47 5.63
C VAL A 68 5.20 3.38 6.10
N GLU A 69 5.67 3.47 7.34
CA GLU A 69 6.44 2.39 7.94
C GLU A 69 5.52 1.27 8.40
N SER A 70 5.96 0.02 8.23
CA SER A 70 5.14 -1.16 8.55
C SER A 70 4.71 -1.19 10.03
N GLU A 71 5.57 -0.72 10.92
CA GLU A 71 5.31 -0.58 12.37
C GLU A 71 4.18 0.40 12.71
N TRP A 72 3.80 1.29 11.78
CA TRP A 72 2.70 2.23 11.99
C TRP A 72 1.34 1.62 11.61
N LEU A 73 1.30 0.57 10.79
CA LEU A 73 0.06 -0.04 10.29
C LEU A 73 -0.88 -0.52 11.41
N PRO A 74 -0.40 -1.20 12.47
CA PRO A 74 -1.26 -1.60 13.58
C PRO A 74 -2.04 -0.44 14.21
N ARG A 75 -1.48 0.77 14.17
CA ARG A 75 -2.10 1.98 14.76
C ARG A 75 -2.89 2.80 13.73
N LEU A 76 -2.44 2.84 12.47
CA LEU A 76 -3.06 3.64 11.40
C LEU A 76 -4.24 2.93 10.72
N ALA A 77 -4.22 1.60 10.70
CA ALA A 77 -5.13 0.74 9.97
C ALA A 77 -5.48 -0.50 10.79
N GLU A 78 -5.68 -0.30 12.10
CA GLU A 78 -6.03 -1.36 13.06
C GLU A 78 -7.18 -2.27 12.58
N PRO A 79 -8.29 -1.76 12.01
CA PRO A 79 -9.40 -2.60 11.54
C PRO A 79 -9.04 -3.55 10.40
N PHE A 80 -7.88 -3.34 9.77
CA PHE A 80 -7.37 -4.10 8.64
C PHE A 80 -6.21 -5.03 9.02
N CYS A 81 -5.88 -5.11 10.31
CA CYS A 81 -4.84 -5.97 10.83
C CYS A 81 -5.44 -7.20 11.53
N GLU A 82 -4.85 -8.37 11.30
CA GLU A 82 -5.15 -9.57 12.07
C GLU A 82 -4.10 -9.73 13.19
N PHE A 83 -4.53 -9.56 14.44
CA PHE A 83 -3.66 -9.69 15.60
C PHE A 83 -3.70 -11.11 16.15
N SER A 84 -2.52 -11.71 16.31
CA SER A 84 -2.36 -12.97 17.03
C SER A 84 -2.00 -12.73 18.49
N THR A 85 -2.47 -13.60 19.37
CA THR A 85 -2.12 -13.51 20.79
C THR A 85 -0.70 -14.03 21.02
N VAL A 86 0.14 -13.20 21.63
CA VAL A 86 1.48 -13.63 22.06
C VAL A 86 1.33 -14.29 23.43
N LYS A 87 1.53 -15.61 23.49
CA LYS A 87 1.69 -16.31 24.78
C LYS A 87 3.02 -15.85 25.38
N ASP A 88 3.00 -15.41 26.64
CA ASP A 88 4.17 -14.98 27.46
C ASP A 88 4.64 -13.52 27.37
N ALA A 89 3.82 -12.58 26.88
CA ALA A 89 4.10 -11.15 27.06
C ALA A 89 3.47 -10.63 28.37
N GLU A 90 4.29 -10.33 29.38
CA GLU A 90 3.83 -9.59 30.56
C GLU A 90 3.42 -8.16 30.13
N PRO A 91 2.23 -7.65 30.54
CA PRO A 91 1.87 -6.27 30.26
C PRO A 91 2.83 -5.33 30.98
N THR A 92 3.48 -4.43 30.23
CA THR A 92 4.41 -3.42 30.74
C THR A 92 3.70 -2.15 31.19
#